data_AF-A0AA35V3N1-F1
#
_entry.id   AF-A0AA35V3N1-F1
#
_cell.length_a   1.000
_cell.length_b   1.000
_cell.length_c   1.000
_cell.angle_alpha   90.00
_cell.angle_beta   90.00
_cell.angle_gamma   90.00
#
_symmetry.space_group_name_H-M   'P 1'
#
loop_
_entity.id
_entity.type
_entity.pdbx_description
1 polymer ?
#
loop_
_entity_poly.entity_id
_entity_poly.type
_entity_poly.pdbx_seq_one_letter_code
_entity_poly.pdbx_strand_id
1 'polypeptide(L)'
;MREGKPIDKSLVYKLLNNRVYLGEIRHRDQWYAGEHPTIVERKLWDAVQAILAQNSRVRGNNTRARVPFLLKGIVVGIDGRALTPWSTRKKNGRIYRYYLPTRENKEHAGASGLPRLPAGELEAAVLEQMRRVLRAPDMVAGVAERAARLDPSLDEAQVAVAMTRLDAIWDQLFPAEQQRIVRLLIDKVIVSPNDIEVRFRPNGIEVLALELRPEPAPETLEEAVA
;
A
#
# COMPACT_ATOMS: atom_id res chain seq x y z
N MET A 1 -44.04 3.06 15.65
CA MET A 1 -42.60 2.73 15.56
C MET A 1 -41.91 3.88 14.84
N ARG A 2 -40.79 4.41 15.37
CA ARG A 2 -39.98 5.38 14.63
C ARG A 2 -39.13 4.61 13.62
N GLU A 3 -39.25 4.92 12.33
CA GLU A 3 -38.37 4.34 11.31
C GLU A 3 -36.92 4.72 11.61
N GLY A 4 -36.04 3.73 11.58
CA GLY A 4 -34.61 3.93 11.80
C GLY A 4 -34.02 4.78 10.68
N LYS A 5 -33.09 5.68 11.02
CA LYS A 5 -32.32 6.42 10.01
C LYS A 5 -31.34 5.45 9.33
N PRO A 6 -31.12 5.59 8.00
CA PRO A 6 -30.09 4.81 7.31
C PRO A 6 -28.71 5.11 7.90
N ILE A 7 -27.86 4.07 7.94
CA ILE A 7 -26.49 4.18 8.45
C ILE A 7 -25.70 5.11 7.52
N ASP A 8 -25.26 6.24 8.04
CA ASP A 8 -24.45 7.22 7.32
C ASP A 8 -22.99 7.21 7.80
N LYS A 9 -22.12 7.92 7.07
CA LYS A 9 -20.68 8.01 7.42
C LYS A 9 -20.48 8.58 8.83
N SER A 10 -21.30 9.55 9.23
CA SER A 10 -21.22 10.20 10.54
C SER A 10 -21.48 9.20 11.66
N LEU A 11 -22.46 8.32 11.48
CA LEU A 11 -22.77 7.25 12.42
C LEU A 11 -21.61 6.25 12.51
N VAL A 12 -21.04 5.82 11.39
CA VAL A 12 -19.88 4.90 11.39
C VAL A 12 -18.69 5.52 12.12
N TYR A 13 -18.37 6.79 11.88
CA TYR A 13 -17.30 7.48 12.60
C TYR A 13 -17.59 7.59 14.10
N LYS A 14 -18.85 7.80 14.49
CA LYS A 14 -19.25 7.84 15.89
C LYS A 14 -19.09 6.48 16.58
N LEU A 15 -19.44 5.40 15.89
CA LEU A 15 -19.26 4.03 16.40
C LEU A 15 -17.77 3.70 16.58
N LEU A 16 -16.95 3.97 15.56
CA LEU A 16 -15.50 3.67 15.61
C LEU A 16 -14.73 4.50 16.65
N ASN A 17 -15.30 5.60 17.15
CA ASN A 17 -14.72 6.41 18.23
C ASN A 17 -15.38 6.18 19.60
N ASN A 18 -16.35 5.27 19.69
CA ASN A 18 -17.01 4.96 20.95
C ASN A 18 -16.20 3.97 21.80
N ARG A 19 -15.49 4.48 22.82
CA ARG A 19 -14.70 3.66 23.75
C ARG A 19 -15.54 2.73 24.63
N VAL A 20 -16.87 2.83 24.59
CA VAL A 20 -17.77 1.84 25.21
C VAL A 20 -17.51 0.43 24.70
N TYR A 21 -17.05 0.26 23.45
CA TYR A 21 -16.68 -1.07 22.94
C TYR A 21 -15.45 -1.70 23.63
N LEU A 22 -14.63 -0.89 24.29
CA LEU A 22 -13.50 -1.33 25.14
C LEU A 22 -13.91 -1.67 26.57
N GLY A 23 -15.21 -1.68 26.88
CA GLY A 23 -15.64 -1.82 28.28
C GLY A 23 -15.63 -0.49 29.03
N GLU A 24 -15.29 0.65 28.41
CA GLU A 24 -15.10 1.91 29.14
C GLU A 24 -16.34 2.82 29.12
N ILE A 25 -16.64 3.50 30.22
CA ILE A 25 -17.74 4.46 30.33
C ILE A 25 -17.17 5.86 30.57
N ARG A 26 -17.72 6.84 29.86
CA ARG A 26 -17.36 8.25 30.05
C ARG A 26 -18.17 8.86 31.17
N HIS A 27 -17.50 9.39 32.19
CA HIS A 27 -18.12 10.27 33.18
C HIS A 27 -17.34 11.58 33.24
N ARG A 28 -18.01 12.67 32.87
CA ARG A 28 -17.39 14.00 32.61
C ARG A 28 -16.33 13.89 31.51
N ASP A 29 -15.08 14.26 31.82
CA ASP A 29 -13.95 14.23 30.90
C ASP A 29 -13.02 13.03 31.13
N GLN A 30 -13.42 12.08 31.99
CA GLN A 30 -12.64 10.89 32.33
C GLN A 30 -13.35 9.61 31.88
N TRP A 31 -12.55 8.60 31.57
CA TRP A 31 -12.98 7.27 31.14
C TRP A 31 -12.67 6.27 32.24
N TYR A 32 -13.65 5.45 32.57
CA TYR A 32 -13.56 4.45 33.64
C TYR A 32 -13.87 3.07 33.07
N ALA A 33 -13.32 2.01 33.67
CA ALA A 33 -13.75 0.65 33.38
C ALA A 33 -15.21 0.47 33.79
N GLY A 34 -16.04 0.09 32.84
CA GLY A 34 -17.43 -0.30 33.04
C GLY A 34 -17.56 -1.79 33.33
N GLU A 35 -18.73 -2.19 33.81
CA GLU A 35 -19.04 -3.57 34.18
C GLU A 35 -19.42 -4.45 32.98
N HIS A 36 -19.62 -3.86 31.80
CA HIS A 36 -20.01 -4.60 30.61
C HIS A 36 -18.80 -5.28 29.95
N PRO A 37 -18.99 -6.47 29.36
CA PRO A 37 -17.92 -7.17 28.66
C PRO A 37 -17.41 -6.37 27.47
N THR A 38 -16.10 -6.40 27.28
CA THR A 38 -15.44 -5.78 26.12
C THR A 38 -15.89 -6.47 24.85
N ILE A 39 -16.39 -5.69 23.88
CA ILE A 39 -16.82 -6.22 22.58
C ILE A 39 -15.63 -6.30 21.62
N VAL A 40 -14.64 -5.42 21.80
CA VAL A 40 -13.46 -5.30 20.94
C VAL A 40 -12.19 -5.29 21.80
N GLU A 41 -11.18 -6.03 21.37
CA GLU A 41 -9.86 -6.04 22.00
C GLU A 41 -9.12 -4.71 21.84
N ARG A 42 -8.28 -4.38 22.82
CA ARG A 42 -7.51 -3.13 22.80
C ARG A 42 -6.54 -3.04 21.61
N LYS A 43 -5.89 -4.15 21.24
CA LYS A 43 -4.98 -4.21 20.08
C LYS A 43 -5.70 -3.80 18.78
N LEU A 44 -6.90 -4.33 18.56
CA LEU A 44 -7.72 -4.01 17.39
C LEU A 44 -8.21 -2.56 17.41
N TRP A 45 -8.62 -2.06 18.58
CA TRP A 45 -9.02 -0.66 18.74
C TRP A 45 -7.89 0.32 18.40
N ASP A 46 -6.70 0.09 18.95
CA ASP A 46 -5.54 0.96 18.74
C ASP A 46 -5.12 0.95 17.26
N ALA A 47 -5.17 -0.21 16.58
CA ALA A 47 -4.95 -0.30 15.14
C ALA A 47 -5.96 0.54 14.32
N VAL A 48 -7.25 0.48 14.67
CA VAL A 48 -8.29 1.30 14.01
C VAL A 48 -8.07 2.79 14.26
N GLN A 49 -7.73 3.18 15.50
CA GLN A 49 -7.46 4.57 15.84
C GLN A 49 -6.21 5.10 15.12
N ALA A 50 -5.17 4.28 14.97
CA ALA A 50 -3.99 4.62 14.16
C ALA A 50 -4.37 4.92 12.70
N ILE A 51 -5.27 4.14 12.11
CA ILE A 51 -5.80 4.38 10.76
C ILE A 51 -6.65 5.67 10.72
N LEU A 52 -7.47 5.93 11.75
CA LEU A 52 -8.29 7.14 11.83
C LEU A 52 -7.47 8.43 12.03
N ALA A 53 -6.34 8.35 12.72
CA ALA A 53 -5.40 9.45 12.93
C ALA A 53 -4.65 9.85 11.64
N GLN A 54 -4.61 8.97 10.63
CA GLN A 54 -3.98 9.31 9.35
C GLN A 54 -4.70 10.47 8.65
N ASN A 55 -3.89 11.32 7.99
CA ASN A 55 -4.32 12.55 7.33
C ASN A 55 -5.55 12.32 6.44
N SER A 56 -6.63 13.03 6.75
CA SER A 56 -7.94 12.91 6.08
C SER A 56 -7.88 13.21 4.58
N ARG A 57 -6.95 14.05 4.11
CA ARG A 57 -6.70 14.29 2.68
C ARG A 57 -6.06 13.08 2.01
N VAL A 58 -5.11 12.41 2.67
CA VAL A 58 -4.45 11.21 2.13
C VAL A 58 -5.46 10.07 2.03
N ARG A 59 -6.25 9.84 3.09
CA ARG A 59 -7.35 8.87 3.08
C ARG A 59 -8.42 9.22 2.04
N GLY A 60 -8.86 10.47 1.98
CA GLY A 60 -9.82 10.93 0.99
C GLY A 60 -9.34 10.76 -0.45
N ASN A 61 -8.05 10.97 -0.72
CA ASN A 61 -7.43 10.77 -2.03
C ASN A 61 -7.32 9.27 -2.40
N ASN A 62 -7.11 8.39 -1.42
CA ASN A 62 -7.11 6.94 -1.63
C ASN A 62 -8.54 6.40 -1.85
N THR A 63 -9.51 6.78 -1.01
CA THR A 63 -10.92 6.35 -1.14
C THR A 63 -11.59 6.88 -2.41
N ARG A 64 -11.20 8.07 -2.88
CA ARG A 64 -11.72 8.66 -4.14
C ARG A 64 -11.04 8.14 -5.40
N ALA A 65 -9.96 7.36 -5.28
CA ALA A 65 -9.25 6.81 -6.43
C ALA A 65 -10.07 5.69 -7.08
N ARG A 66 -11.08 6.07 -7.89
CA ARG A 66 -11.92 5.14 -8.66
C ARG A 66 -11.17 4.44 -9.80
N VAL A 67 -10.00 4.97 -10.16
CA VAL A 67 -9.14 4.46 -11.22
C VAL A 67 -7.76 4.19 -10.62
N PRO A 68 -7.25 2.95 -10.69
CA PRO A 68 -5.96 2.62 -10.11
C PRO A 68 -4.80 3.20 -10.94
N PHE A 69 -3.81 3.72 -10.23
CA PHE A 69 -2.54 4.20 -10.77
C PHE A 69 -1.43 3.65 -9.88
N LEU A 70 -0.72 2.65 -10.38
CA LEU A 70 0.28 1.88 -9.61
C LEU A 70 1.43 2.78 -9.14
N LEU A 71 1.88 3.69 -10.01
CA LEU A 71 3.03 4.56 -9.77
C LEU A 71 2.62 5.93 -9.23
N LYS A 72 1.38 6.09 -8.75
CA LYS A 72 0.88 7.36 -8.22
C LYS A 72 1.81 7.87 -7.11
N GLY A 73 2.37 9.06 -7.31
CA GLY A 73 3.21 9.75 -6.32
C GLY A 73 4.70 9.39 -6.34
N ILE A 74 5.15 8.48 -7.21
CA ILE A 74 6.58 8.12 -7.36
C ILE A 74 7.13 8.42 -8.76
N VAL A 75 6.28 8.65 -9.76
CA VAL A 75 6.73 9.09 -11.10
C VAL A 75 7.09 10.58 -11.06
N VAL A 76 8.30 10.90 -11.48
CA VAL A 76 8.83 12.27 -11.60
C VAL A 76 9.41 12.48 -13.00
N GLY A 77 9.34 13.72 -13.49
CA GLY A 77 10.04 14.11 -14.71
C GLY A 77 11.52 14.36 -14.43
N ILE A 78 12.32 14.46 -15.49
CA ILE A 78 13.72 14.92 -15.41
C ILE A 78 13.86 16.30 -14.75
N ASP A 79 12.79 17.11 -14.76
CA ASP A 79 12.71 18.40 -14.08
C ASP A 79 12.48 18.29 -12.56
N GLY A 80 12.47 17.06 -12.02
CA GLY A 80 12.29 16.75 -10.60
C GLY A 80 10.86 16.87 -10.09
N ARG A 81 9.89 17.26 -10.94
CA ARG A 81 8.49 17.41 -10.54
C ARG A 81 7.73 16.11 -10.70
N ALA A 82 6.85 15.82 -9.75
CA ALA A 82 5.97 14.66 -9.83
C ALA A 82 4.99 14.77 -11.01
N LEU A 83 4.74 13.66 -11.70
CA LEU A 83 3.69 13.57 -12.69
C LEU A 83 2.34 13.34 -12.01
N THR A 84 1.30 13.98 -12.56
CA THR A 84 -0.07 13.90 -12.06
C THR A 84 -0.83 12.79 -12.79
N PRO A 85 -1.44 11.82 -12.08
CA PRO A 85 -2.30 10.84 -12.71
C PRO A 85 -3.56 11.50 -13.25
N TRP A 86 -3.88 11.21 -14.50
CA TRP A 86 -5.04 11.73 -15.20
C TRP A 86 -5.79 10.60 -15.88
N SER A 87 -7.12 10.60 -15.78
CA SER A 87 -7.94 9.63 -16.49
C SER A 87 -9.14 10.29 -17.15
N THR A 88 -9.50 9.81 -18.34
CA THR A 88 -10.73 10.21 -19.01
C THR A 88 -11.56 8.99 -19.39
N ARG A 89 -12.87 9.08 -19.21
CA ARG A 89 -13.83 8.04 -19.62
C ARG A 89 -14.49 8.47 -20.93
N LYS A 90 -14.42 7.63 -21.96
CA LYS A 90 -15.12 7.85 -23.24
C LYS A 90 -16.58 7.41 -23.13
N LYS A 91 -17.41 7.84 -24.09
CA LYS A 91 -18.86 7.50 -24.14
C LYS A 91 -19.12 5.98 -24.16
N ASN A 92 -18.19 5.20 -24.73
CA ASN A 92 -18.24 3.73 -24.75
C ASN A 92 -17.84 3.05 -23.43
N GLY A 93 -17.61 3.82 -22.35
CA GLY A 93 -17.19 3.31 -21.05
C GLY A 93 -15.69 3.06 -20.90
N ARG A 94 -14.89 3.11 -21.99
CA ARG A 94 -13.44 2.88 -21.93
C ARG A 94 -12.74 4.01 -21.17
N ILE A 95 -11.90 3.63 -20.21
CA ILE A 95 -11.11 4.56 -19.39
C ILE A 95 -9.69 4.60 -19.94
N TYR A 96 -9.24 5.79 -20.31
CA TYR A 96 -7.85 6.05 -20.69
C TYR A 96 -7.13 6.67 -19.51
N ARG A 97 -5.92 6.18 -19.22
CA ARG A 97 -5.11 6.54 -18.04
C ARG A 97 -3.76 7.06 -18.50
N TYR A 98 -3.32 8.19 -17.96
CA TYR A 98 -2.08 8.85 -18.30
C TYR A 98 -1.38 9.44 -17.07
N TYR A 99 -0.05 9.54 -17.13
CA TYR A 99 0.74 10.38 -16.23
C TYR A 99 1.11 11.67 -16.97
N LEU A 100 0.70 12.82 -16.43
CA LEU A 100 0.89 14.14 -17.03
C LEU A 100 1.98 14.92 -16.30
N PRO A 101 2.93 15.53 -17.03
CA PRO A 101 3.86 16.47 -16.43
C PRO A 101 3.12 17.66 -15.82
N THR A 102 3.39 17.96 -14.55
CA THR A 102 2.66 19.02 -13.82
C THR A 102 2.84 20.41 -14.45
N ARG A 103 3.95 20.65 -15.17
CA ARG A 103 4.20 21.91 -15.89
C ARG A 103 3.19 22.15 -17.01
N GLU A 104 2.68 21.11 -17.68
CA GLU A 104 1.65 21.29 -18.72
C GLU A 104 0.38 21.96 -18.17
N ASN A 105 0.02 21.64 -16.92
CA ASN A 105 -1.18 22.18 -16.29
C ASN A 105 -0.98 23.58 -15.69
N LYS A 106 0.26 23.94 -15.32
CA LYS A 106 0.56 25.18 -14.59
C LYS A 106 1.14 26.29 -15.46
N GLU A 107 1.79 25.93 -16.57
CA GLU A 107 2.50 26.88 -17.43
C GLU A 107 1.83 26.90 -18.81
N HIS A 108 2.17 25.95 -19.68
CA HIS A 108 1.57 25.79 -21.00
C HIS A 108 1.81 24.36 -21.52
N ALA A 109 1.08 23.98 -22.58
CA ALA A 109 1.28 22.71 -23.26
C ALA A 109 2.75 22.56 -23.71
N GLY A 110 3.37 21.41 -23.45
CA GLY A 110 4.76 21.12 -23.80
C GLY A 110 5.83 21.77 -22.92
N ALA A 111 5.47 22.51 -21.85
CA ALA A 111 6.44 23.18 -20.98
C ALA A 111 7.48 22.24 -20.31
N SER A 112 7.14 20.95 -20.15
CA SER A 112 8.05 19.93 -19.63
C SER A 112 8.93 19.26 -20.70
N GLY A 113 8.61 19.41 -21.99
CA GLY A 113 9.22 18.61 -23.07
C GLY A 113 8.90 17.10 -23.00
N LEU A 114 8.03 16.68 -22.08
CA LEU A 114 7.60 15.29 -21.91
C LEU A 114 6.20 15.08 -22.47
N PRO A 115 5.95 14.00 -23.23
CA PRO A 115 4.60 13.67 -23.68
C PRO A 115 3.72 13.20 -22.51
N ARG A 116 2.41 13.12 -22.75
CA ARG A 116 1.50 12.42 -21.85
C ARG A 116 1.77 10.93 -21.90
N LEU A 117 2.22 10.36 -20.78
CA LEU A 117 2.65 8.97 -20.73
C LEU A 117 1.45 8.05 -20.52
N PRO A 118 1.17 7.07 -21.41
CA PRO A 118 0.14 6.06 -21.17
C PRO A 118 0.46 5.28 -19.90
N ALA A 119 -0.47 5.26 -18.95
CA ALA A 119 -0.22 4.61 -17.66
C ALA A 119 0.01 3.10 -17.82
N GLY A 120 -0.71 2.44 -18.73
CA GLY A 120 -0.54 1.00 -18.96
C GLY A 120 0.87 0.62 -19.42
N GLU A 121 1.42 1.36 -20.37
CA GLU A 121 2.77 1.12 -20.92
C GLU A 121 3.85 1.45 -19.89
N LEU A 122 3.74 2.60 -19.21
CA LEU A 122 4.70 3.00 -18.18
C LEU A 122 4.69 2.02 -17.00
N GLU A 123 3.51 1.65 -16.51
CA GLU A 123 3.37 0.71 -15.38
C GLU A 123 3.92 -0.67 -15.74
N ALA A 124 3.63 -1.17 -16.95
CA ALA A 124 4.16 -2.45 -17.42
C ALA A 124 5.69 -2.44 -17.51
N ALA A 125 6.28 -1.36 -18.08
CA ALA A 125 7.73 -1.23 -18.19
C ALA A 125 8.41 -1.21 -16.81
N VAL A 126 7.85 -0.49 -15.84
CA VAL A 126 8.40 -0.43 -14.47
C VAL A 126 8.26 -1.77 -13.76
N LEU A 127 7.12 -2.45 -13.91
CA LEU A 127 6.93 -3.79 -13.34
C LEU A 127 7.91 -4.80 -13.91
N GLU A 128 8.18 -4.75 -15.22
CA GLU A 128 9.14 -5.64 -15.86
C GLU A 128 10.57 -5.41 -15.34
N GLN A 129 10.98 -4.15 -15.16
CA GLN A 129 12.27 -3.83 -14.55
C GLN A 129 12.35 -4.32 -13.11
N MET A 130 11.29 -4.11 -12.31
CA MET A 130 11.21 -4.62 -10.95
C MET A 130 11.35 -6.15 -10.90
N ARG A 131 10.62 -6.88 -11.76
CA ARG A 131 10.72 -8.34 -11.88
C ARG A 131 12.11 -8.80 -12.24
N ARG A 132 12.76 -8.12 -13.19
CA ARG A 132 14.14 -8.44 -13.60
C ARG A 132 15.12 -8.31 -12.43
N VAL A 133 15.02 -7.23 -11.66
CA VAL A 133 15.87 -7.01 -10.48
C VAL A 133 15.60 -8.08 -9.43
N LEU A 134 14.34 -8.36 -9.11
CA LEU A 134 13.97 -9.37 -8.12
C LEU A 134 14.43 -10.80 -8.50
N ARG A 135 14.59 -11.09 -9.79
CA ARG A 135 15.09 -12.36 -10.32
C ARG A 135 16.59 -12.41 -10.55
N ALA A 136 17.31 -11.31 -10.34
CA ALA A 136 18.75 -11.28 -10.55
C ALA A 136 19.45 -12.23 -9.56
N PRO A 137 20.45 -13.01 -9.99
CA PRO A 137 21.15 -13.97 -9.12
C PRO A 137 21.67 -13.33 -7.83
N ASP A 138 22.28 -12.15 -7.93
CA ASP A 138 22.80 -11.43 -6.75
C ASP A 138 21.68 -11.05 -5.76
N MET A 139 20.50 -10.70 -6.27
CA MET A 139 19.35 -10.39 -5.42
C MET A 139 18.79 -11.65 -4.76
N VAL A 140 18.68 -12.75 -5.51
CA VAL A 140 18.23 -14.04 -4.97
C VAL A 140 19.20 -14.55 -3.91
N ALA A 141 20.50 -14.56 -4.18
CA ALA A 141 21.53 -14.97 -3.25
C ALA A 141 21.52 -14.08 -1.99
N GLY A 142 21.42 -12.76 -2.16
CA GLY A 142 21.36 -11.82 -1.04
C GLY A 142 20.11 -11.98 -0.17
N VAL A 143 18.96 -12.32 -0.77
CA VAL A 143 17.73 -12.64 -0.03
C VAL A 143 17.84 -14.01 0.64
N ALA A 144 18.41 -15.02 -0.04
CA ALA A 144 18.58 -16.36 0.49
C ALA A 144 19.49 -16.37 1.72
N GLU A 145 20.61 -15.65 1.69
CA GLU A 145 21.49 -15.51 2.85
C GLU A 145 20.76 -14.93 4.06
N ARG A 146 19.92 -13.91 3.85
CA ARG A 146 19.13 -13.27 4.92
C ARG A 146 17.99 -14.18 5.38
N ALA A 147 17.34 -14.88 4.47
CA ALA A 147 16.27 -15.83 4.77
C ALA A 147 16.81 -16.99 5.62
N ALA A 148 17.96 -17.56 5.25
CA ALA A 148 18.62 -18.64 6.00
C ALA A 148 19.00 -18.24 7.43
N ARG A 149 19.31 -16.95 7.68
CA ARG A 149 19.55 -16.44 9.04
C ARG A 149 18.28 -16.40 9.89
N LEU A 150 17.10 -16.30 9.27
CA LEU A 150 15.81 -16.25 9.95
C LEU A 150 15.19 -17.63 10.09
N ASP A 151 15.37 -18.46 9.07
CA ASP A 151 14.92 -19.84 9.02
C ASP A 151 16.00 -20.69 8.32
N PRO A 152 16.78 -21.48 9.07
CA PRO A 152 17.85 -22.32 8.52
C PRO A 152 17.37 -23.41 7.55
N SER A 153 16.06 -23.67 7.45
CA SER A 153 15.51 -24.64 6.50
C SER A 153 15.38 -24.10 5.08
N LEU A 154 15.47 -22.77 4.90
CA LEU A 154 15.37 -22.12 3.61
C LEU A 154 16.73 -22.13 2.88
N ASP A 155 16.80 -22.83 1.75
CA ASP A 155 17.94 -22.80 0.84
C ASP A 155 17.74 -21.82 -0.33
N GLU A 156 18.82 -21.53 -1.06
CA GLU A 156 18.79 -20.60 -2.19
C GLU A 156 17.84 -21.04 -3.31
N ALA A 157 17.70 -22.36 -3.55
CA ALA A 157 16.83 -22.90 -4.57
C ALA A 157 15.34 -22.67 -4.22
N GLN A 158 14.97 -22.88 -2.97
CA GLN A 158 13.62 -22.60 -2.45
C GLN A 158 13.30 -21.10 -2.55
N VAL A 159 14.27 -20.24 -2.22
CA VAL A 159 14.10 -18.78 -2.35
C VAL A 159 13.97 -18.37 -3.81
N ALA A 160 14.76 -18.92 -4.72
CA ALA A 160 14.63 -18.67 -6.16
C ALA A 160 13.24 -19.10 -6.69
N VAL A 161 12.73 -20.24 -6.25
CA VAL A 161 11.38 -20.73 -6.58
C VAL A 161 10.31 -19.81 -5.98
N ALA A 162 10.46 -19.34 -4.75
CA ALA A 162 9.53 -18.39 -4.14
C ALA A 162 9.51 -17.04 -4.89
N MET A 163 10.68 -16.53 -5.29
CA MET A 163 10.82 -15.28 -6.04
C MET A 163 10.21 -15.38 -7.45
N THR A 164 10.24 -16.55 -8.08
CA THR A 164 9.54 -16.78 -9.36
C THR A 164 8.02 -16.93 -9.19
N ARG A 165 7.55 -17.51 -8.09
CA ARG A 165 6.12 -17.60 -7.74
C ARG A 165 5.50 -16.26 -7.35
N LEU A 166 6.29 -15.29 -6.93
CA LEU A 166 5.82 -13.93 -6.60
C LEU A 166 4.99 -13.31 -7.73
N ASP A 167 5.32 -13.60 -8.99
CA ASP A 167 4.57 -13.11 -10.15
C ASP A 167 3.14 -13.66 -10.22
N ALA A 168 2.94 -14.94 -9.87
CA ALA A 168 1.61 -15.54 -9.84
C ALA A 168 0.74 -14.97 -8.71
N ILE A 169 1.38 -14.55 -7.61
CA ILE A 169 0.71 -13.89 -6.48
C ILE A 169 0.38 -12.44 -6.86
N TRP A 170 1.26 -11.76 -7.58
CA TRP A 170 1.13 -10.34 -7.94
C TRP A 170 -0.22 -10.01 -8.57
N ASP A 171 -0.67 -10.83 -9.52
CA ASP A 171 -1.93 -10.61 -10.24
C ASP A 171 -3.17 -10.90 -9.38
N GLN A 172 -3.01 -11.61 -8.27
CA GLN A 172 -4.07 -11.88 -7.29
C GLN A 172 -4.16 -10.78 -6.22
N LEU A 173 -3.14 -9.92 -6.10
CA LEU A 173 -3.14 -8.83 -5.15
C LEU A 173 -4.14 -7.73 -5.55
N PHE A 174 -4.85 -7.19 -4.57
CA PHE A 174 -5.69 -6.01 -4.79
C PHE A 174 -4.83 -4.81 -5.24
N PRO A 175 -5.35 -3.90 -6.09
CA PRO A 175 -4.56 -2.79 -6.62
C PRO A 175 -3.89 -1.89 -5.56
N ALA A 176 -4.53 -1.75 -4.40
CA ALA A 176 -3.96 -1.00 -3.28
C ALA A 176 -2.69 -1.67 -2.72
N GLU A 177 -2.67 -3.00 -2.69
CA GLU A 177 -1.55 -3.80 -2.20
C GLU A 177 -0.40 -3.81 -3.21
N GLN A 178 -0.71 -3.95 -4.50
CA GLN A 178 0.29 -3.78 -5.57
C GLN A 178 0.97 -2.41 -5.46
N GLN A 179 0.19 -1.34 -5.29
CA GLN A 179 0.72 0.02 -5.12
C GLN A 179 1.56 0.17 -3.84
N ARG A 180 1.17 -0.50 -2.75
CA ARG A 180 1.91 -0.49 -1.49
C ARG A 180 3.28 -1.15 -1.65
N ILE A 181 3.32 -2.35 -2.22
CA ILE A 181 4.56 -3.10 -2.46
C ILE A 181 5.48 -2.32 -3.41
N VAL A 182 4.95 -1.79 -4.52
CA VAL A 182 5.75 -0.95 -5.43
C VAL A 182 6.41 0.21 -4.70
N ARG A 183 5.71 0.87 -3.77
CA ARG A 183 6.26 2.01 -3.00
C ARG A 183 7.29 1.60 -1.96
N LEU A 184 7.24 0.36 -1.46
CA LEU A 184 8.25 -0.18 -0.57
C LEU A 184 9.54 -0.50 -1.32
N LEU A 185 9.42 -0.98 -2.56
CA LEU A 185 10.56 -1.39 -3.38
C LEU A 185 11.18 -0.24 -4.18
N ILE A 186 10.36 0.66 -4.72
CA ILE A 186 10.76 1.73 -5.64
C ILE A 186 10.66 3.08 -4.93
N ASP A 187 11.75 3.85 -4.95
CA ASP A 187 11.75 5.22 -4.45
C ASP A 187 11.15 6.18 -5.47
N LYS A 188 11.69 6.16 -6.70
CA LYS A 188 11.27 7.04 -7.79
C LYS A 188 11.37 6.38 -9.15
N VAL A 189 10.46 6.76 -10.04
CA VAL A 189 10.55 6.48 -11.47
C VAL A 189 10.78 7.82 -12.17
N ILE A 190 11.96 8.01 -12.74
CA ILE A 190 12.34 9.26 -13.42
C ILE A 190 12.13 9.06 -14.91
N VAL A 191 11.28 9.89 -15.50
CA VAL A 191 10.98 9.83 -16.93
C VAL A 191 11.64 10.98 -17.66
N SER A 192 12.38 10.61 -18.70
CA SER A 192 13.01 11.49 -19.68
C SER A 192 12.36 11.27 -21.06
N PRO A 193 12.58 12.16 -22.05
CA PRO A 193 11.99 11.98 -23.37
C PRO A 193 12.32 10.64 -24.05
N ASN A 194 13.50 10.07 -23.75
CA ASN A 194 14.02 8.88 -24.41
C ASN A 194 14.24 7.68 -23.47
N ASP A 195 14.11 7.85 -22.15
CA ASP A 195 14.50 6.82 -21.19
C ASP A 195 13.67 6.87 -19.90
N ILE A 196 13.60 5.75 -19.19
CA ILE A 196 12.91 5.59 -17.91
C ILE A 196 13.90 4.99 -16.91
N GLU A 197 14.28 5.77 -15.90
CA GLU A 197 15.15 5.32 -14.82
C GLU A 197 14.29 4.90 -13.62
N VAL A 198 14.50 3.68 -13.11
CA VAL A 198 13.81 3.17 -11.91
C VAL A 198 14.81 3.12 -10.76
N ARG A 199 14.56 3.92 -9.73
CA ARG A 199 15.39 3.94 -8.52
C ARG A 199 14.77 3.09 -7.42
N PHE A 200 15.47 2.04 -7.03
CA PHE A 200 15.06 1.14 -5.95
C PHE A 200 15.46 1.68 -4.58
N ARG A 201 14.69 1.33 -3.57
CA ARG A 201 15.03 1.59 -2.17
C ARG A 201 16.07 0.55 -1.72
N PRO A 202 17.18 0.96 -1.09
CA PRO A 202 18.25 0.03 -0.71
C PRO A 202 17.78 -1.08 0.23
N ASN A 203 16.83 -0.78 1.14
CA ASN A 203 16.30 -1.74 2.11
C ASN A 203 14.85 -2.16 1.80
N GLY A 204 14.35 -1.93 0.58
CA GLY A 204 12.93 -2.12 0.27
C GLY A 204 12.45 -3.56 0.47
N ILE A 205 13.30 -4.53 0.13
CA ILE A 205 13.00 -5.96 0.28
C ILE A 205 13.04 -6.40 1.75
N GLU A 206 13.94 -5.84 2.55
CA GLU A 206 14.05 -6.17 3.98
C GLU A 206 12.81 -5.69 4.74
N VAL A 207 12.34 -4.48 4.44
CA VAL A 207 11.11 -3.94 5.02
C VAL A 207 9.89 -4.78 4.62
N LEU A 208 9.80 -5.17 3.35
CA LEU A 208 8.72 -6.04 2.89
C LEU A 208 8.77 -7.42 3.57
N ALA A 209 9.96 -8.02 3.70
CA ALA A 209 10.14 -9.31 4.35
C ALA A 209 9.80 -9.26 5.86
N LEU A 210 10.10 -8.15 6.53
CA LEU A 210 9.73 -7.94 7.94
C LEU A 210 8.20 -7.84 8.12
N GLU A 211 7.50 -7.17 7.21
CA GLU A 211 6.04 -7.01 7.26
C GLU A 211 5.28 -8.29 6.88
N LEU A 212 5.87 -9.16 6.07
CA LEU A 212 5.28 -10.45 5.68
C LEU A 212 5.53 -11.56 6.71
N ARG A 213 6.25 -11.29 7.80
CA ARG A 213 6.40 -12.27 8.88
C ARG A 213 5.02 -12.54 9.49
N PRO A 214 4.56 -13.81 9.51
CA PRO A 214 3.46 -14.15 10.40
C PRO A 214 3.90 -13.81 11.82
N GLU A 215 3.09 -13.08 12.59
CA GLU A 215 3.32 -13.04 14.04
C GLU A 215 3.32 -14.48 14.53
N PRO A 216 4.27 -14.87 15.42
CA PRO A 216 4.21 -16.19 16.02
C PRO A 216 2.83 -16.32 16.66
N ALA A 217 2.10 -17.37 16.27
CA ALA A 217 0.81 -17.69 16.86
C ALA A 217 0.98 -17.64 18.38
N PRO A 218 0.09 -16.96 19.13
CA PRO A 218 0.21 -16.93 20.58
C PRO A 218 0.22 -18.39 21.06
N GLU A 219 1.33 -18.79 21.71
CA GLU A 219 1.45 -20.07 22.36
C GLU A 219 0.25 -20.20 23.29
N THR A 220 -0.66 -21.11 22.95
CA THR A 220 -1.78 -21.49 23.81
C THR A 220 -1.17 -22.07 25.09
N LEU A 221 -1.06 -21.23 26.11
CA LEU A 221 -0.77 -21.61 27.49
C LEU A 221 -1.98 -22.40 28.03
N GLU A 222 -2.13 -23.65 27.60
CA GLU A 222 -3.09 -24.61 28.19
C GLU A 222 -2.44 -25.96 28.48
N GLU A 223 -1.21 -25.96 29.01
CA GLU A 223 -0.68 -27.07 29.81
C GLU A 223 -0.01 -26.55 31.08
N ALA A 224 -0.80 -25.92 31.95
CA ALA A 224 -0.41 -25.67 33.34
C ALA A 224 -1.63 -25.47 34.26
N VAL A 225 -2.52 -26.46 34.31
CA VAL A 225 -3.30 -26.73 35.54
C VAL A 225 -3.29 -28.24 35.75
N ALA A 226 -2.54 -28.62 36.77
CA ALA A 226 -2.53 -29.95 37.39
C ALA A 226 -3.88 -30.29 38.04
#